data_AF-A0A6P0N2D2-F1
#
_entry.id   AF-A0A6P0N2D2-F1
#
_cell.length_a   1.000
_cell.length_b   1.000
_cell.length_c   1.000
_cell.angle_alpha   90.00
_cell.angle_beta   90.00
_cell.angle_gamma   90.00
#
_symmetry.space_group_name_H-M   'P 1'
#
loop_
_entity.id
_entity.type
_entity.pdbx_description
1 polymer ?
#
loop_
_entity_poly.entity_id
_entity_poly.type
_entity_poly.pdbx_seq_one_letter_code
_entity_poly.pdbx_strand_id
1 'polypeptide(L)'
;MSISVDNNISQTGNSESFDGLQFPTEIHFISGLPRSGSTLLSAILRQNPRFHATMSTPVFGLIQRLLEGMSRNELASFISQQQKKDLLLGVFAAYYQSQIQQGQLVIDTSRMWCAHLPLIDQLFPQSKVICCVRNVAWIMDSLERLVRSNPWVISGLFADFSESATVYDRTQKLGQNQYMVGMAYNALKEAYYGEYSDKLLLVASLITHILPTTTYLNIR
;
A
#
# COMPACT_ATOMS: atom_id res chain seq x y z
N MET A 1 42.99 -18.16 -46.34
CA MET A 1 42.84 -16.69 -46.19
C MET A 1 41.85 -16.43 -45.08
N SER A 2 42.12 -15.44 -44.23
CA SER A 2 41.20 -14.90 -43.23
C SER A 2 40.57 -13.61 -43.76
N ILE A 3 39.43 -13.17 -43.19
CA ILE A 3 39.04 -11.77 -43.01
C ILE A 3 37.80 -11.69 -42.10
N SER A 4 37.62 -10.54 -41.47
CA SER A 4 36.68 -10.23 -40.38
C SER A 4 35.80 -9.01 -40.79
N VAL A 5 34.72 -8.63 -40.09
CA VAL A 5 34.31 -9.00 -38.73
C VAL A 5 32.90 -9.66 -38.72
N ASP A 6 31.79 -9.25 -38.09
CA ASP A 6 31.49 -8.09 -37.23
C ASP A 6 30.46 -8.39 -36.12
N ASN A 7 30.52 -7.60 -35.05
CA ASN A 7 29.67 -7.69 -33.86
C ASN A 7 28.76 -6.47 -33.79
N ASN A 8 27.44 -6.67 -33.68
CA ASN A 8 26.58 -5.68 -33.01
C ASN A 8 25.19 -6.26 -32.68
N ILE A 9 25.02 -6.73 -31.43
CA ILE A 9 23.75 -6.68 -30.71
C ILE A 9 24.06 -6.03 -29.37
N SER A 10 23.36 -4.93 -29.07
CA SER A 10 23.74 -3.97 -28.03
C SER A 10 23.54 -4.48 -26.61
N GLN A 11 24.61 -4.43 -25.79
CA GLN A 11 24.52 -4.59 -24.34
C GLN A 11 23.95 -3.31 -23.70
N THR A 12 22.69 -3.34 -23.28
CA THR A 12 22.10 -2.32 -22.38
C THR A 12 21.14 -2.99 -21.41
N GLY A 13 21.65 -3.47 -20.27
CA GLY A 13 20.83 -4.21 -19.30
C GLY A 13 21.59 -4.81 -18.12
N ASN A 14 22.64 -4.15 -17.62
CA ASN A 14 23.37 -4.62 -16.45
C ASN A 14 22.54 -4.43 -15.18
N SER A 15 21.78 -5.45 -14.79
CA SER A 15 21.29 -5.60 -13.43
C SER A 15 22.47 -5.97 -12.52
N GLU A 16 22.97 -5.02 -11.74
CA GLU A 16 24.07 -5.27 -10.79
C GLU A 16 23.59 -6.18 -9.64
N SER A 17 23.83 -7.48 -9.80
CA SER A 17 23.44 -8.50 -8.83
C SER A 17 24.46 -8.60 -7.69
N PHE A 18 24.07 -8.16 -6.49
CA PHE A 18 24.75 -8.58 -5.26
C PHE A 18 24.39 -10.05 -4.98
N ASP A 19 25.36 -10.96 -5.12
CA ASP A 19 25.31 -12.41 -4.85
C ASP A 19 23.91 -13.05 -4.78
N GLY A 20 23.29 -13.23 -5.95
CA GLY A 20 22.02 -13.96 -6.09
C GLY A 20 20.75 -13.23 -5.64
N LEU A 21 20.84 -12.03 -5.06
CA LEU A 21 19.68 -11.20 -4.77
C LEU A 21 19.22 -10.46 -6.02
N GLN A 22 18.12 -10.91 -6.63
CA GLN A 22 17.48 -10.22 -7.74
C GLN A 22 16.64 -9.05 -7.22
N PHE A 23 17.07 -7.82 -7.52
CA PHE A 23 16.25 -6.64 -7.28
C PHE A 23 15.01 -6.64 -8.21
N PRO A 24 13.81 -6.37 -7.68
CA PRO A 24 12.63 -6.24 -8.52
C PRO A 24 12.73 -4.98 -9.38
N THR A 25 12.56 -5.12 -10.69
CA THR A 25 12.57 -4.00 -11.65
C THR A 25 11.21 -3.29 -11.72
N GLU A 26 10.13 -3.99 -11.37
CA GLU A 26 8.76 -3.48 -11.39
C GLU A 26 7.97 -4.01 -10.19
N ILE A 27 7.33 -3.08 -9.47
CA ILE A 27 6.35 -3.37 -8.41
C ILE A 27 5.17 -2.43 -8.61
N HIS A 28 3.97 -2.91 -8.30
CA HIS A 28 2.76 -2.10 -8.20
C HIS A 28 2.25 -2.10 -6.75
N PHE A 29 1.28 -1.24 -6.45
CA PHE A 29 0.80 -1.06 -5.08
C PHE A 29 -0.73 -1.05 -4.99
N ILE A 30 -1.28 -1.56 -3.90
CA ILE A 30 -2.68 -1.35 -3.51
C ILE A 30 -2.70 -0.45 -2.27
N SER A 31 -3.55 0.56 -2.32
CA SER A 31 -3.67 1.60 -1.28
C SER A 31 -5.13 2.09 -1.19
N GLY A 32 -5.36 3.23 -0.53
CA GLY A 32 -6.67 3.85 -0.35
C GLY A 32 -7.31 3.54 0.98
N LEU A 33 -8.64 3.70 1.05
CA LEU A 33 -9.35 3.81 2.31
C LEU A 33 -9.64 2.42 2.95
N PRO A 34 -9.56 2.28 4.29
CA PRO A 34 -9.91 1.04 4.98
C PRO A 34 -11.36 0.61 4.65
N ARG A 35 -11.65 -0.70 4.68
CA ARG A 35 -12.98 -1.29 4.41
C ARG A 35 -13.56 -1.01 3.00
N SER A 36 -12.71 -0.60 2.04
CA SER A 36 -13.09 -0.31 0.64
C SER A 36 -12.87 -1.47 -0.35
N GLY A 37 -12.54 -2.67 0.13
CA GLY A 37 -12.47 -3.88 -0.70
C GLY A 37 -11.09 -4.33 -1.16
N SER A 38 -9.99 -3.75 -0.66
CA SER A 38 -8.62 -4.19 -1.01
C SER A 38 -8.38 -5.69 -0.78
N THR A 39 -8.92 -6.27 0.31
CA THR A 39 -8.90 -7.73 0.54
C THR A 39 -9.54 -8.54 -0.59
N LEU A 40 -10.65 -8.06 -1.15
CA LEU A 40 -11.35 -8.72 -2.25
C LEU A 40 -10.55 -8.56 -3.56
N LEU A 41 -10.03 -7.36 -3.82
CA LEU A 41 -9.14 -7.09 -4.97
C LEU A 41 -7.92 -8.02 -4.94
N SER A 42 -7.20 -8.11 -3.82
CA SER A 42 -6.05 -9.01 -3.66
C SER A 42 -6.42 -10.50 -3.62
N ALA A 43 -7.70 -10.85 -3.42
CA ALA A 43 -8.19 -12.22 -3.60
C ALA A 43 -8.53 -12.54 -5.06
N ILE A 44 -8.99 -11.56 -5.84
CA ILE A 44 -9.25 -11.68 -7.28
C ILE A 44 -7.92 -11.72 -8.06
N LEU A 45 -6.98 -10.82 -7.76
CA LEU A 45 -5.68 -10.75 -8.44
C LEU A 45 -4.90 -12.08 -8.34
N ARG A 46 -4.89 -12.71 -7.15
CA ARG A 46 -4.27 -14.03 -6.91
C ARG A 46 -4.92 -15.20 -7.65
N GLN A 47 -6.04 -15.02 -8.35
CA GLN A 47 -6.59 -16.07 -9.22
C GLN A 47 -5.76 -16.23 -10.52
N ASN A 48 -4.95 -15.23 -10.88
CA ASN A 48 -3.97 -15.36 -11.95
C ASN A 48 -2.59 -15.66 -11.35
N PRO A 49 -1.94 -16.80 -11.69
CA PRO A 49 -0.67 -17.20 -11.07
C PRO A 49 0.52 -16.27 -11.39
N ARG A 50 0.35 -15.31 -12.33
CA ARG A 50 1.36 -14.29 -12.64
C ARG A 50 1.35 -13.10 -11.67
N PHE A 51 0.36 -12.99 -10.78
CA PHE A 51 0.24 -11.85 -9.85
C PHE A 51 0.38 -12.30 -8.40
N HIS A 52 1.24 -11.60 -7.65
CA HIS A 52 1.31 -11.71 -6.20
C HIS A 52 0.67 -10.47 -5.55
N ALA A 53 -0.42 -10.65 -4.79
CA ALA A 53 -1.11 -9.57 -4.08
C ALA A 53 -1.60 -10.04 -2.70
N THR A 54 -1.47 -9.21 -1.66
CA THR A 54 -1.86 -9.56 -0.28
C THR A 54 -2.76 -8.49 0.35
N MET A 55 -3.11 -8.61 1.65
CA MET A 55 -4.07 -7.70 2.30
C MET A 55 -3.45 -6.42 2.88
N SER A 56 -2.29 -6.54 3.50
CA SER A 56 -1.47 -5.47 4.08
C SER A 56 -0.13 -6.10 4.46
N THR A 57 1.00 -5.48 4.12
CA THR A 57 2.34 -6.05 4.34
C THR A 57 3.10 -5.30 5.43
N PRO A 58 4.15 -5.91 6.03
CA PRO A 58 5.07 -5.18 6.90
C PRO A 58 6.03 -4.27 6.12
N VAL A 59 6.14 -4.43 4.80
CA VAL A 59 7.13 -3.76 3.94
C VAL A 59 7.09 -2.25 4.10
N PHE A 60 5.90 -1.63 4.03
CA PHE A 60 5.77 -0.19 4.27
C PHE A 60 6.33 0.24 5.64
N GLY A 61 6.08 -0.54 6.70
CA GLY A 61 6.59 -0.25 8.04
C GLY A 61 8.11 -0.39 8.17
N LEU A 62 8.70 -1.37 7.46
CA LEU A 62 10.16 -1.53 7.37
C LEU A 62 10.79 -0.35 6.62
N ILE A 63 10.22 0.02 5.47
CA ILE A 63 10.63 1.18 4.66
C ILE A 63 10.55 2.46 5.50
N GLN A 64 9.45 2.70 6.22
CA GLN A 64 9.31 3.86 7.11
C GLN A 64 10.40 3.91 8.18
N ARG A 65 10.72 2.78 8.83
CA ARG A 65 11.76 2.72 9.88
C ARG A 65 13.17 2.93 9.33
N LEU A 66 13.46 2.45 8.11
CA LEU A 66 14.70 2.78 7.42
C LEU A 66 14.78 4.26 7.07
N LEU A 67 13.71 4.86 6.54
CA LEU A 67 13.66 6.30 6.26
C LEU A 67 13.89 7.15 7.53
N GLU A 68 13.25 6.78 8.65
CA GLU A 68 13.45 7.42 9.95
C GLU A 68 14.92 7.32 10.40
N GLY A 69 15.52 6.12 10.37
CA GLY A 69 16.92 5.89 10.75
C GLY A 69 17.94 6.60 9.85
N MET A 70 17.68 6.63 8.53
CA MET A 70 18.53 7.28 7.52
C MET A 70 18.29 8.81 7.42
N SER A 71 17.48 9.39 8.31
CA SER A 71 17.19 10.84 8.35
C SER A 71 17.39 11.50 9.72
N ARG A 72 17.35 10.74 10.84
CA ARG A 72 17.31 11.30 12.21
C ARG A 72 18.48 10.87 13.10
N ASN A 73 19.59 10.46 12.48
CA ASN A 73 20.80 9.93 13.13
C ASN A 73 22.03 10.78 12.72
N GLU A 74 22.96 11.02 13.63
CA GLU A 74 24.21 11.77 13.36
C GLU A 74 25.08 11.14 12.25
N LEU A 75 24.96 9.81 12.04
CA LEU A 75 25.64 9.07 10.98
C LEU A 75 24.87 9.06 9.64
N ALA A 76 23.66 9.64 9.56
CA ALA A 76 22.84 9.63 8.34
C ALA A 76 23.48 10.37 7.14
N SER A 77 24.47 11.22 7.42
CA SER A 77 25.30 11.92 6.43
C SER A 77 26.30 11.01 5.72
N PHE A 78 26.71 9.89 6.33
CA PHE A 78 27.61 8.91 5.71
C PHE A 78 26.90 7.94 4.76
N ILE A 79 25.56 7.90 4.77
CA ILE A 79 24.76 7.06 3.89
C ILE A 79 24.44 7.85 2.62
N SER A 80 25.03 7.46 1.49
CA SER A 80 24.81 8.11 0.20
C SER A 80 23.37 7.95 -0.29
N GLN A 81 22.90 8.82 -1.17
CA GLN A 81 21.55 8.71 -1.75
C GLN A 81 21.34 7.40 -2.53
N GLN A 82 22.41 6.86 -3.13
CA GLN A 82 22.38 5.54 -3.77
C GLN A 82 22.24 4.43 -2.72
N GLN A 83 23.06 4.43 -1.67
CA GLN A 83 22.95 3.45 -0.58
C GLN A 83 21.56 3.48 0.10
N LYS A 84 20.95 4.66 0.26
CA LYS A 84 19.55 4.77 0.74
C LYS A 84 18.58 4.08 -0.22
N LYS A 85 18.73 4.28 -1.54
CA LYS A 85 17.91 3.60 -2.55
C LYS A 85 18.11 2.08 -2.51
N ASP A 86 19.36 1.62 -2.45
CA ASP A 86 19.72 0.19 -2.45
C ASP A 86 19.20 -0.54 -1.20
N LEU A 87 19.28 0.10 -0.02
CA LEU A 87 18.72 -0.42 1.22
C LEU A 87 17.19 -0.61 1.14
N LEU A 88 16.48 0.35 0.54
CA LEU A 88 15.02 0.27 0.37
C LEU A 88 14.64 -0.77 -0.69
N LEU A 89 15.33 -0.83 -1.83
CA LEU A 89 15.17 -1.89 -2.84
C LEU A 89 15.49 -3.28 -2.26
N GLY A 90 16.48 -3.37 -1.38
CA GLY A 90 16.85 -4.60 -0.67
C GLY A 90 15.74 -5.16 0.22
N VAL A 91 14.93 -4.31 0.86
CA VAL A 91 13.73 -4.77 1.60
C VAL A 91 12.73 -5.43 0.67
N PHE A 92 12.45 -4.83 -0.49
CA PHE A 92 11.54 -5.44 -1.48
C PHE A 92 12.12 -6.74 -2.05
N ALA A 93 13.40 -6.75 -2.43
CA ALA A 93 14.07 -7.92 -2.99
C ALA A 93 14.12 -9.11 -2.01
N ALA A 94 14.43 -8.86 -0.73
CA ALA A 94 14.46 -9.89 0.29
C ALA A 94 13.05 -10.38 0.68
N TYR A 95 12.07 -9.48 0.82
CA TYR A 95 10.71 -9.86 1.21
C TYR A 95 9.95 -10.61 0.11
N TYR A 96 10.22 -10.30 -1.17
CA TYR A 96 9.56 -10.90 -2.33
C TYR A 96 10.44 -11.86 -3.14
N GLN A 97 11.57 -12.31 -2.61
CA GLN A 97 12.57 -13.12 -3.34
C GLN A 97 11.93 -14.32 -4.06
N SER A 98 11.04 -15.05 -3.40
CA SER A 98 10.39 -16.24 -3.96
C SER A 98 9.41 -15.90 -5.10
N GLN A 99 8.74 -14.74 -5.02
CA GLN A 99 7.81 -14.25 -6.05
C GLN A 99 8.57 -13.79 -7.29
N ILE A 100 9.68 -13.06 -7.07
CA ILE A 100 10.59 -12.58 -8.12
C ILE A 100 11.20 -13.77 -8.87
N GLN A 101 11.70 -14.78 -8.15
CA GLN A 101 12.22 -16.03 -8.73
C GLN A 101 11.17 -16.84 -9.52
N GLN A 102 9.88 -16.70 -9.17
CA GLN A 102 8.76 -17.31 -9.91
C GLN A 102 8.26 -16.44 -11.10
N GLY A 103 8.86 -15.28 -11.34
CA GLY A 103 8.43 -14.35 -12.39
C GLY A 103 7.06 -13.71 -12.12
N GLN A 104 6.63 -13.64 -10.86
CA GLN A 104 5.36 -13.01 -10.49
C GLN A 104 5.51 -11.49 -10.40
N LEU A 105 4.59 -10.75 -11.04
CA LEU A 105 4.46 -9.31 -10.82
C LEU A 105 3.90 -9.07 -9.41
N VAL A 106 4.67 -8.33 -8.60
CA VAL A 106 4.39 -8.07 -7.20
C VAL A 106 3.52 -6.82 -7.03
N ILE A 107 2.49 -6.97 -6.20
CA ILE A 107 1.55 -5.90 -5.84
C ILE A 107 1.52 -5.78 -4.31
N ASP A 108 2.41 -4.94 -3.76
CA ASP A 108 2.48 -4.68 -2.32
C ASP A 108 1.21 -3.93 -1.85
N THR A 109 0.85 -4.03 -0.56
CA THR A 109 -0.37 -3.40 -0.05
C THR A 109 -0.14 -2.65 1.26
N SER A 110 -0.35 -1.33 1.24
CA SER A 110 -0.41 -0.46 2.42
C SER A 110 -1.26 0.76 2.12
N ARG A 111 -2.01 1.24 3.12
CA ARG A 111 -2.84 2.46 3.03
C ARG A 111 -2.00 3.73 2.88
N MET A 112 -0.70 3.64 3.19
CA MET A 112 0.22 4.78 3.25
C MET A 112 1.04 4.99 1.98
N TRP A 113 0.99 4.08 1.00
CA TRP A 113 1.69 4.25 -0.27
C TRP A 113 1.23 5.50 -1.04
N CYS A 114 -0.01 5.94 -0.83
CA CYS A 114 -0.50 7.20 -1.39
C CYS A 114 0.24 8.45 -0.85
N ALA A 115 0.76 8.44 0.38
CA ALA A 115 1.59 9.52 0.92
C ALA A 115 3.09 9.37 0.55
N HIS A 116 3.43 8.40 -0.29
CA HIS A 116 4.82 8.03 -0.61
C HIS A 116 5.05 7.86 -2.12
N LEU A 117 4.18 8.45 -2.97
CA LEU A 117 4.33 8.39 -4.43
C LEU A 117 5.69 8.90 -4.95
N PRO A 118 6.32 9.98 -4.42
CA PRO A 118 7.64 10.41 -4.89
C PRO A 118 8.73 9.36 -4.62
N LEU A 119 8.64 8.66 -3.48
CA LEU A 119 9.56 7.56 -3.15
C LEU A 119 9.32 6.34 -4.05
N ILE A 120 8.05 5.99 -4.25
CA ILE A 120 7.63 4.90 -5.13
C ILE A 120 8.13 5.13 -6.57
N ASP A 121 8.04 6.35 -7.09
CA ASP A 121 8.54 6.72 -8.41
C ASP A 121 10.06 6.57 -8.52
N GLN A 122 10.80 7.08 -7.53
CA GLN A 122 12.27 6.99 -7.49
C GLN A 122 12.79 5.55 -7.32
N LEU A 123 12.01 4.65 -6.72
CA LEU A 123 12.32 3.22 -6.62
C LEU A 123 11.90 2.45 -7.89
N PHE A 124 10.67 2.66 -8.35
CA PHE A 124 10.01 1.91 -9.42
C PHE A 124 9.24 2.86 -10.37
N PRO A 125 9.90 3.46 -11.38
CA PRO A 125 9.28 4.51 -12.22
C PRO A 125 7.99 4.08 -12.95
N GLN A 126 7.88 2.80 -13.35
CA GLN A 126 6.71 2.24 -14.03
C GLN A 126 5.56 1.83 -13.10
N SER A 127 5.74 1.98 -11.78
CA SER A 127 4.73 1.61 -10.79
C SER A 127 3.40 2.36 -10.96
N LYS A 128 2.31 1.65 -10.68
CA LYS A 128 0.95 2.19 -10.56
C LYS A 128 0.33 1.77 -9.22
N VAL A 129 -0.57 2.59 -8.71
CA VAL A 129 -1.18 2.45 -7.38
C VAL A 129 -2.70 2.30 -7.51
N ILE A 130 -3.22 1.12 -7.16
CA ILE A 130 -4.65 0.82 -7.18
C ILE A 130 -5.27 1.28 -5.86
N CYS A 131 -6.02 2.38 -5.92
CA CYS A 131 -6.63 3.03 -4.77
C CYS A 131 -8.06 2.53 -4.56
N CYS A 132 -8.26 1.66 -3.57
CA CYS A 132 -9.60 1.21 -3.18
C CYS A 132 -10.36 2.33 -2.47
N VAL A 133 -11.50 2.76 -3.02
CA VAL A 133 -12.29 3.89 -2.50
C VAL A 133 -13.74 3.51 -2.18
N ARG A 134 -14.28 4.16 -1.15
CA ARG A 134 -15.65 4.02 -0.68
C ARG A 134 -16.07 5.28 0.07
N ASN A 135 -17.36 5.59 0.09
CA ASN A 135 -17.91 6.66 0.93
C ASN A 135 -17.56 6.44 2.41
N VAL A 136 -17.03 7.47 3.08
CA VAL A 136 -16.47 7.41 4.44
C VAL A 136 -17.51 7.04 5.50
N ALA A 137 -18.78 7.42 5.36
CA ALA A 137 -19.82 7.04 6.32
C ALA A 137 -20.04 5.51 6.35
N TRP A 138 -19.96 4.84 5.19
CA TRP A 138 -20.03 3.38 5.09
C TRP A 138 -18.76 2.66 5.58
N ILE A 139 -17.63 3.36 5.60
CA ILE A 139 -16.39 2.87 6.24
C ILE A 139 -16.57 2.92 7.76
N MET A 140 -17.06 4.04 8.30
CA MET A 140 -17.34 4.21 9.73
C MET A 140 -18.39 3.21 10.24
N ASP A 141 -19.51 3.02 9.55
CA ASP A 141 -20.50 1.96 9.84
C ASP A 141 -19.84 0.57 9.88
N SER A 142 -19.02 0.22 8.87
CA SER A 142 -18.36 -1.09 8.83
C SER A 142 -17.33 -1.28 9.95
N LEU A 143 -16.82 -0.21 10.57
CA LEU A 143 -15.92 -0.27 11.72
C LEU A 143 -16.72 -0.31 13.03
N GLU A 144 -17.73 0.54 13.22
CA GLU A 144 -18.62 0.51 14.39
C GLU A 144 -19.30 -0.86 14.53
N ARG A 145 -19.85 -1.44 13.46
CA ARG A 145 -20.44 -2.80 13.52
C ARG A 145 -19.44 -3.90 13.89
N LEU A 146 -18.15 -3.73 13.55
CA LEU A 146 -17.10 -4.65 13.97
C LEU A 146 -16.76 -4.47 15.46
N VAL A 147 -16.64 -3.22 15.94
CA VAL A 147 -16.42 -2.93 17.36
C VAL A 147 -17.58 -3.47 18.21
N ARG A 148 -18.83 -3.18 17.81
CA ARG A 148 -20.04 -3.66 18.51
C ARG A 148 -20.20 -5.18 18.51
N SER A 149 -19.57 -5.91 17.58
CA SER A 149 -19.67 -7.38 17.54
C SER A 149 -18.91 -8.08 18.69
N ASN A 150 -18.01 -7.38 19.38
CA ASN A 150 -17.36 -7.88 20.59
C ASN A 150 -17.48 -6.85 21.73
N PRO A 151 -18.59 -6.85 22.49
CA PRO A 151 -18.79 -5.89 23.59
C PRO A 151 -17.90 -6.16 24.81
N TRP A 152 -17.14 -7.27 24.83
CA TRP A 152 -16.36 -7.70 25.99
C TRP A 152 -14.94 -7.12 26.06
N VAL A 153 -14.47 -6.47 24.98
CA VAL A 153 -13.07 -6.03 24.84
C VAL A 153 -13.02 -4.67 24.15
N ILE A 154 -12.23 -3.74 24.68
CA ILE A 154 -11.92 -2.47 23.99
C ILE A 154 -11.17 -2.80 22.70
N SER A 155 -11.70 -2.35 21.57
CA SER A 155 -11.06 -2.60 20.27
C SER A 155 -9.72 -1.87 20.17
N GLY A 156 -8.66 -2.57 19.78
CA GLY A 156 -7.31 -2.01 19.54
C GLY A 156 -7.21 -1.04 18.34
N LEU A 157 -8.35 -0.50 17.88
CA LEU A 157 -8.45 0.71 17.07
C LEU A 157 -8.35 2.00 17.91
N PHE A 158 -8.43 1.87 19.24
CA PHE A 158 -8.45 2.94 20.23
C PHE A 158 -7.37 2.69 21.29
N ALA A 159 -6.80 3.74 21.87
CA ALA A 159 -5.76 3.62 22.88
C ALA A 159 -6.33 3.21 24.26
N ASP A 160 -7.53 3.69 24.61
CA ASP A 160 -8.18 3.45 25.89
C ASP A 160 -9.72 3.53 25.81
N PHE A 161 -10.39 3.46 26.98
CA PHE A 161 -11.84 3.50 27.11
C PHE A 161 -12.46 4.89 26.82
N SER A 162 -11.74 5.98 27.11
CA SER A 162 -12.21 7.35 26.86
C SER A 162 -12.31 7.63 25.35
N GLU A 163 -11.38 7.10 24.56
CA GLU A 163 -11.43 7.16 23.09
C GLU A 163 -12.57 6.33 22.48
N SER A 164 -13.22 5.48 23.27
CA SER A 164 -14.11 4.43 22.78
C SER A 164 -15.47 4.34 23.49
N ALA A 165 -15.84 5.30 24.32
CA ALA A 165 -17.08 5.30 25.11
C ALA A 165 -18.36 5.26 24.23
N THR A 166 -18.63 6.29 23.44
CA THR A 166 -19.81 6.35 22.54
C THR A 166 -19.46 6.10 21.08
N VAL A 167 -20.47 5.92 20.24
CA VAL A 167 -20.29 5.86 18.78
C VAL A 167 -19.74 7.18 18.22
N TYR A 168 -20.06 8.31 18.83
CA TYR A 168 -19.53 9.62 18.44
C TYR A 168 -18.04 9.73 18.75
N ASP A 169 -17.60 9.30 19.94
CA ASP A 169 -16.18 9.27 20.31
C ASP A 169 -15.39 8.38 19.35
N ARG A 170 -15.87 7.16 19.12
CA ARG A 170 -15.23 6.18 18.21
C ARG A 170 -15.12 6.69 16.78
N THR A 171 -16.20 7.26 16.22
CA THR A 171 -16.19 7.76 14.84
C THR A 171 -15.39 9.04 14.69
N GLN A 172 -15.47 9.96 15.67
CA GLN A 172 -14.61 11.15 15.73
C GLN A 172 -13.13 10.76 15.82
N LYS A 173 -12.78 9.82 16.70
CA LYS A 173 -11.39 9.35 16.89
C LYS A 173 -10.83 8.70 15.63
N LEU A 174 -11.57 7.76 15.03
CA LEU A 174 -11.18 7.09 13.78
C LEU A 174 -10.92 8.06 12.62
N GLY A 175 -11.63 9.20 12.59
CA GLY A 175 -11.49 10.26 11.60
C GLY A 175 -10.30 11.21 11.81
N GLN A 176 -9.59 11.15 12.95
CA GLN A 176 -8.43 12.01 13.21
C GLN A 176 -7.23 11.63 12.31
N ASN A 177 -6.38 12.62 12.02
CA ASN A 177 -5.28 12.50 11.06
C ASN A 177 -4.28 11.36 11.36
N GLN A 178 -4.15 10.98 12.63
CA GLN A 178 -3.26 9.93 13.13
C GLN A 178 -3.96 8.58 13.36
N TYR A 179 -5.26 8.46 13.05
CA TYR A 179 -6.06 7.24 13.17
C TYR A 179 -6.44 6.65 11.80
N MET A 180 -6.84 5.37 11.79
CA MET A 180 -6.89 4.54 10.58
C MET A 180 -7.67 5.13 9.40
N VAL A 181 -8.75 5.88 9.63
CA VAL A 181 -9.56 6.45 8.53
C VAL A 181 -9.01 7.82 8.11
N GLY A 182 -8.77 8.73 9.05
CA GLY A 182 -8.22 10.07 8.75
C GLY A 182 -6.84 10.02 8.09
N MET A 183 -5.94 9.17 8.61
CA MET A 183 -4.60 8.95 8.06
C MET A 183 -4.64 8.46 6.60
N ALA A 184 -5.44 7.43 6.32
CA ALA A 184 -5.59 6.87 4.97
C ALA A 184 -6.32 7.81 4.01
N TYR A 185 -7.26 8.62 4.53
CA TYR A 185 -7.97 9.63 3.76
C TYR A 185 -7.06 10.79 3.35
N ASN A 186 -6.23 11.28 4.26
CA ASN A 186 -5.25 12.33 3.97
C ASN A 186 -4.19 11.83 2.97
N ALA A 187 -3.66 10.62 3.16
CA ALA A 187 -2.72 10.00 2.20
C ALA A 187 -3.34 9.88 0.81
N LEU A 188 -4.58 9.38 0.68
CA LEU A 188 -5.28 9.30 -0.60
C LEU A 188 -5.55 10.68 -1.21
N LYS A 189 -5.88 11.69 -0.39
CA LYS A 189 -6.13 13.06 -0.86
C LYS A 189 -4.85 13.70 -1.41
N GLU A 190 -3.73 13.51 -0.72
CA GLU A 190 -2.41 13.95 -1.15
C GLU A 190 -2.02 13.33 -2.50
N ALA A 191 -2.19 12.01 -2.64
CA ALA A 191 -2.00 11.31 -3.91
C ALA A 191 -2.88 11.88 -5.04
N TYR A 192 -4.18 12.03 -4.79
CA TYR A 192 -5.16 12.35 -5.83
C TYR A 192 -5.06 13.80 -6.35
N TYR A 193 -4.66 14.74 -5.50
CA TYR A 193 -4.43 16.14 -5.88
C TYR A 193 -2.93 16.47 -6.08
N GLY A 194 -2.06 15.46 -6.09
CA GLY A 194 -0.61 15.59 -6.22
C GLY A 194 -0.09 15.41 -7.65
N GLU A 195 1.19 15.70 -7.82
CA GLU A 195 1.95 15.59 -9.08
C GLU A 195 1.86 14.19 -9.70
N TYR A 196 1.97 13.14 -8.88
CA TYR A 196 1.98 11.73 -9.29
C TYR A 196 0.56 11.12 -9.46
N SER A 197 -0.45 11.95 -9.70
CA SER A 197 -1.86 11.51 -9.82
C SER A 197 -2.11 10.64 -11.06
N ASP A 198 -1.25 10.71 -12.10
CA ASP A 198 -1.25 9.81 -13.26
C ASP A 198 -0.97 8.34 -12.90
N LYS A 199 -0.33 8.09 -11.75
CA LYS A 199 0.00 6.75 -11.29
C LYS A 199 -1.18 6.02 -10.64
N LEU A 200 -2.32 6.70 -10.46
CA LEU A 200 -3.44 6.19 -9.67
C LEU A 200 -4.50 5.49 -10.54
N LEU A 201 -4.96 4.34 -10.06
CA LEU A 201 -6.18 3.68 -10.53
C LEU A 201 -7.21 3.67 -9.39
N LEU A 202 -8.19 4.58 -9.43
CA LEU A 202 -9.28 4.56 -8.45
C LEU A 202 -10.23 3.38 -8.72
N VAL A 203 -10.45 2.55 -7.71
CA VAL A 203 -11.39 1.42 -7.77
C VAL A 203 -12.46 1.60 -6.69
N ALA A 204 -13.68 1.92 -7.12
CA ALA A 204 -14.84 2.01 -6.23
C ALA A 204 -15.30 0.61 -5.80
N SER A 205 -15.64 0.45 -4.52
CA SER A 205 -16.16 -0.81 -4.00
C SER A 205 -17.56 -1.12 -4.56
N LEU A 206 -17.67 -2.15 -5.42
CA LEU A 206 -18.92 -2.61 -6.07
C LEU A 206 -20.10 -2.88 -5.10
N ILE A 207 -19.81 -3.06 -3.81
CA ILE A 207 -20.79 -3.34 -2.76
C ILE A 207 -21.72 -2.13 -2.49
N THR A 208 -21.40 -0.92 -2.98
CA THR A 208 -22.25 0.29 -2.79
C THR A 208 -23.62 0.24 -3.45
N HIS A 209 -23.88 -0.71 -4.37
CA HIS A 209 -25.16 -0.83 -5.08
C HIS A 209 -26.00 -2.06 -4.70
N ILE A 210 -25.50 -2.92 -3.79
CA ILE A 210 -26.32 -3.99 -3.19
C ILE A 210 -27.09 -3.42 -2.00
N LEU A 211 -28.02 -2.49 -2.29
CA LEU A 211 -29.11 -2.19 -1.37
C LEU A 211 -30.14 -3.32 -1.46
N PRO A 212 -30.69 -3.83 -0.34
CA PRO A 212 -31.84 -4.71 -0.40
C PRO A 212 -33.04 -3.91 -0.90
N THR A 213 -33.57 -4.28 -2.06
CA THR A 213 -34.86 -3.78 -2.55
C THR A 213 -35.96 -4.30 -1.62
N THR A 214 -36.84 -3.41 -1.12
CA THR A 214 -37.90 -3.70 -0.12
C THR A 214 -37.34 -4.06 1.29
N THR A 215 -37.94 -3.68 2.44
CA THR A 215 -39.28 -3.12 2.75
C THR A 215 -39.20 -2.13 3.93
N TYR A 216 -40.23 -1.30 4.10
CA TYR A 216 -40.44 -0.34 5.21
C TYR A 216 -40.18 -0.86 6.63
N LEU A 217 -39.84 0.08 7.53
CA LEU A 217 -40.55 0.20 8.82
C LEU A 217 -40.55 1.64 9.35
N ASN A 218 -41.74 2.20 9.57
CA ASN A 218 -41.92 3.47 10.31
C ASN A 218 -41.81 3.20 11.81
N ILE A 219 -40.97 3.94 12.52
CA ILE A 219 -41.18 4.31 13.92
C ILE A 219 -40.88 5.83 14.02
N ARG A 220 -41.61 6.51 14.91
CA ARG A 220 -41.52 7.97 15.14
C ARG A 220 -40.34 8.34 16.02
#